data_AF-A0A5J9WUH9-F1
#
_entry.id   AF-A0A5J9WUH9-F1
#
_cell.length_a   1.000
_cell.length_b   1.000
_cell.length_c   1.000
_cell.angle_alpha   90.00
_cell.angle_beta   90.00
_cell.angle_gamma   90.00
#
_symmetry.space_group_name_H-M   'P 1'
#
loop_
_entity.id
_entity.type
_entity.pdbx_description
1 polymer ?
#
loop_
_entity_poly.entity_id
_entity_poly.type
_entity_poly.pdbx_seq_one_letter_code
_entity_poly.pdbx_strand_id
1 'polypeptide(L)' 'MGNVLRKKMDFAHQVAVGHFYHIFYEGCLTNFDIGEDEAEATLLYPEIGYTRMDPVNSIFL' A
#
# COMPACT_ATOMS: atom_id res chain seq x y z
N MET A 1 15.43 23.18 -12.27
CA MET A 1 15.64 21.80 -12.76
C MET A 1 14.45 20.86 -12.46
N GLY A 2 13.78 20.95 -11.31
CA GLY A 2 12.69 20.02 -10.91
C GLY A 2 11.40 20.04 -11.75
N ASN A 3 11.05 21.16 -12.39
CA ASN A 3 9.79 21.29 -13.15
C ASN A 3 9.82 20.69 -14.57
N VAL A 4 11.00 20.40 -15.12
CA VAL A 4 11.13 19.88 -16.50
C VAL A 4 10.97 18.36 -16.55
N LEU A 5 11.40 17.64 -15.51
CA LEU A 5 11.27 16.17 -15.41
C LEU A 5 9.81 15.74 -15.18
N ARG A 6 9.08 16.45 -14.29
CA ARG A 6 7.65 16.21 -14.06
C ARG A 6 6.80 16.45 -15.32
N LYS A 7 7.24 17.35 -16.21
CA LYS A 7 6.53 17.63 -17.48
C LYS A 7 6.76 16.56 -18.55
N LYS A 8 7.74 15.65 -18.36
CA LYS A 8 8.09 14.57 -19.31
C LYS A 8 7.57 13.20 -18.90
N MET A 9 7.25 13.01 -17.62
CA MET A 9 6.71 11.75 -17.10
C MET A 9 5.19 11.76 -17.26
N ASP A 10 4.60 10.68 -17.76
CA ASP A 10 3.14 10.65 -17.87
C ASP A 10 2.49 10.72 -16.48
N PHE A 11 1.22 11.10 -16.50
CA PHE A 11 0.46 11.33 -15.28
C PHE A 11 0.35 10.06 -14.42
N ALA A 12 0.20 8.88 -15.02
CA ALA A 12 0.12 7.62 -14.30
C ALA A 12 1.43 7.30 -13.57
N HIS A 13 2.58 7.54 -14.19
CA HIS A 13 3.87 7.36 -13.54
C HIS A 13 4.10 8.35 -12.39
N GLN A 14 3.65 9.60 -12.51
CA GLN A 14 3.73 10.57 -11.41
C GLN A 14 2.91 10.12 -10.20
N VAL A 15 1.69 9.65 -10.46
CA VAL A 15 0.81 9.10 -9.43
C VAL A 15 1.44 7.86 -8.80
N ALA A 16 1.95 6.92 -9.60
CA ALA A 16 2.57 5.69 -9.11
C ALA A 16 3.78 5.96 -8.21
N VAL A 17 4.70 6.85 -8.63
CA VAL A 17 5.88 7.20 -7.82
C VAL A 17 5.47 7.86 -6.50
N GLY A 18 4.44 8.72 -6.51
CA GLY A 18 3.87 9.30 -5.30
C GLY A 18 3.29 8.24 -4.36
N HIS A 19 2.51 7.30 -4.90
CA HIS A 19 1.92 6.21 -4.10
C HIS A 19 3.00 5.31 -3.49
N PHE A 20 4.03 4.94 -4.26
CA PHE A 20 5.14 4.14 -3.74
C PHE A 20 5.93 4.89 -2.67
N TYR A 21 6.10 6.20 -2.80
CA TYR A 21 6.74 7.00 -1.76
C TYR A 21 5.93 7.01 -0.46
N HIS A 22 4.63 7.27 -0.54
CA HIS A 22 3.75 7.28 0.64
C HIS A 22 3.67 5.90 1.31
N ILE A 23 3.62 4.82 0.53
CA ILE A 23 3.54 3.46 1.06
C ILE A 23 4.86 3.02 1.71
N PHE A 24 6.00 3.18 1.02
CA PHE A 24 7.27 2.59 1.45
C PHE A 24 8.15 3.51 2.31
N TYR A 25 8.06 4.83 2.13
CA TYR A 25 8.89 5.79 2.86
C TYR A 25 8.13 6.47 4.00
N GLU A 26 6.92 6.95 3.74
CA GLU A 26 6.09 7.55 4.81
C GLU A 26 5.32 6.50 5.63
N GLY A 27 5.21 5.27 5.12
CA GLY A 27 4.54 4.18 5.82
C GLY A 27 3.05 4.40 6.01
N CYS A 28 2.38 5.06 5.07
CA CYS A 28 1.00 5.54 5.22
C CYS A 28 -0.06 4.45 5.52
N LEU A 29 0.32 3.17 5.37
CA LEU A 29 -0.56 2.04 5.67
C LEU A 29 -0.54 1.63 7.15
N THR A 30 0.50 1.99 7.91
CA THR A 30 0.70 1.52 9.29
C THR A 30 1.29 2.60 10.21
N ASN A 31 1.27 3.87 9.80
CA ASN A 31 1.83 4.98 10.56
C ASN A 31 0.83 5.64 11.54
N PHE A 32 -0.35 5.04 11.71
CA PHE A 32 -1.39 5.46 12.63
C PHE A 32 -1.95 4.26 13.40
N ASP A 33 -2.51 4.52 14.58
CA ASP A 33 -3.22 3.52 15.37
C ASP A 33 -4.69 3.48 14.95
N ILE A 34 -5.26 2.27 14.90
CA ILE A 34 -6.67 2.05 14.58
C ILE A 34 -7.52 2.65 15.71
N GLY A 35 -8.41 3.58 15.35
CA GLY A 35 -9.26 4.30 16.32
C GLY A 35 -10.35 3.45 16.95
N GLU A 36 -11.00 3.94 18.01
CA GLU A 36 -12.09 3.21 18.72
C GLU A 36 -13.29 2.88 17.82
N ASP A 37 -13.55 3.71 16.81
CA ASP A 37 -14.63 3.52 15.83
C ASP A 37 -14.20 2.75 14.57
N GLU A 38 -12.92 2.36 14.48
CA GLU A 38 -12.36 1.64 13.35
C GLU A 38 -12.16 0.16 13.70
N ALA A 39 -12.32 -0.72 12.72
CA ALA A 39 -12.24 -2.16 12.93
C ALA A 39 -11.34 -2.82 11.90
N GLU A 40 -10.48 -3.73 12.37
CA GLU A 40 -9.69 -4.56 11.49
C GLU A 40 -10.54 -5.74 10.99
N ALA A 41 -10.62 -5.92 9.67
CA ALA A 41 -11.42 -6.98 9.05
C ALA A 41 -11.05 -8.38 9.57
N THR A 42 -9.77 -8.62 9.87
CA THR A 42 -9.27 -9.88 10.44
C THR A 42 -9.90 -10.22 11.80
N LEU A 43 -10.22 -9.21 12.60
CA LEU A 43 -10.84 -9.39 13.92
C LEU A 43 -12.36 -9.59 13.82
N LEU A 44 -12.99 -9.08 12.76
CA LEU A 44 -14.43 -9.22 12.54
C LEU A 44 -14.82 -10.60 12.01
N TYR A 45 -13.95 -11.25 11.23
CA TYR A 45 -14.21 -12.55 10.59
C TYR A 45 -13.05 -13.53 10.81
N PRO A 46 -12.81 -13.97 12.06
CA PRO A 46 -11.67 -14.83 12.41
C PRO A 46 -11.71 -16.21 11.74
N GLU A 47 -12.88 -16.66 11.30
CA GLU A 47 -13.07 -17.90 10.53
C GLU A 47 -12.49 -17.83 9.12
N ILE A 48 -12.27 -16.62 8.59
CA ILE A 48 -11.72 -16.41 7.25
C ILE A 48 -10.19 -16.35 7.34
N GLY A 49 -9.53 -17.40 6.85
CA GLY A 49 -8.08 -17.44 6.74
C GLY A 49 -7.58 -16.54 5.61
N TYR A 50 -6.82 -15.50 5.95
CA TYR A 50 -6.14 -14.67 4.95
C TYR A 50 -5.02 -15.44 4.26
N THR A 51 -4.91 -15.28 2.94
CA THR A 51 -3.77 -15.81 2.19
C THR A 51 -2.52 -15.05 2.58
N ARG A 52 -1.60 -15.73 3.28
CA ARG A 52 -0.31 -15.16 3.68
C ARG A 52 0.59 -14.92 2.45
N MET A 53 1.56 -14.02 2.60
CA MET A 53 2.49 -13.69 1.51
C MET A 53 3.34 -14.88 1.06
N ASP A 54 3.72 -15.80 1.97
CA ASP A 54 4.50 -17.00 1.62
C ASP A 54 3.78 -17.90 0.60
N PRO A 55 2.52 -18.33 0.81
CA PRO A 55 1.77 -19.06 -0.21
C PRO A 55 1.51 -18.24 -1.47
N VAL A 56 1.28 -16.92 -1.38
CA VAL A 56 1.15 -16.07 -2.57
C VAL A 56 2.41 -16.14 -3.44
N ASN A 57 3.60 -16.06 -2.85
CA ASN A 57 4.86 -16.15 -3.60
C ASN A 57 5.02 -17.50 -4.31
N SER A 58 4.47 -18.59 -3.76
CA SER A 58 4.48 -19.91 -4.38
C SER A 58 3.50 -20.08 -5.55
N ILE A 59 2.52 -19.19 -5.71
CA ILE A 59 1.60 -19.17 -6.85
C ILE A 59 2.26 -18.55 -8.09
N PHE A 60 3.22 -17.63 -7.89
CA PHE A 60 3.86 -16.89 -8.97
C PHE A 60 5.18 -17.51 -9.48
N LEU A 61 5.71 -18.52 -8.78
CA LEU A 61 6.94 -19.25 -9.13
C LEU A 61 6.63 -20.66 -9.64
#